data_AF-G0R5H8-F1
#
_entry.id   AF-G0R5H8-F1
#
_cell.length_a   1.000
_cell.length_b   1.000
_cell.length_c   1.000
_cell.angle_alpha   90.00
_cell.angle_beta   90.00
_cell.angle_gamma   90.00
#
_symmetry.space_group_name_H-M   'P 1'
#
loop_
_entity.id
_entity.type
_entity.pdbx_description
1 polymer ?
#
loop_
_entity_poly.entity_id
_entity_poly.type
_entity_poly.pdbx_seq_one_letter_code
_entity_poly.pdbx_strand_id
1 'polypeptide(L)'
;MSYLKKLGLFGIRSYGDQNDEKYEEIHFFKPLTLILGCNGTGKSTIIEALKVITTGQFPPNSGNGKSFIKDPKLYNQNESQGSISLIFKSIYKKQILVRRLFKLKRDANEKLTFDSKDQTIQVRDENGKDIQISHKVIYFYYQKNRNIYVFFSVQKQKNKCLNYQELVKQYLKMQFFAIKMILYGLLVIILHQRIFLMNFLIQNNL
;
A
#
# COMPACT_ATOMS: atom_id res chain seq x y z
N MET A 1 12.77 0.00 -12.95
CA MET A 1 11.43 0.38 -12.46
C MET A 1 11.12 -0.41 -11.21
N SER A 2 10.78 0.29 -10.13
CA SER A 2 10.29 -0.31 -8.88
C SER A 2 8.83 -0.73 -9.02
N TYR A 3 8.40 -1.71 -8.23
CA TYR A 3 6.99 -2.15 -8.18
C TYR A 3 6.71 -3.04 -6.96
N LEU A 4 5.47 -3.02 -6.48
CA LEU A 4 4.98 -3.96 -5.47
C LEU A 4 4.80 -5.35 -6.11
N LYS A 5 5.23 -6.41 -5.42
CA LYS A 5 5.13 -7.79 -5.90
C LYS A 5 4.10 -8.57 -5.10
N LYS A 6 4.18 -8.50 -3.77
CA LYS A 6 3.37 -9.33 -2.88
C LYS A 6 3.17 -8.66 -1.52
N LEU A 7 1.95 -8.72 -0.99
CA LEU A 7 1.64 -8.36 0.40
C LEU A 7 1.14 -9.61 1.13
N GLY A 8 1.75 -9.95 2.25
CA GLY A 8 1.30 -11.01 3.14
C GLY A 8 0.71 -10.43 4.42
N LEU A 9 -0.46 -10.91 4.82
CA LEU A 9 -1.19 -10.50 6.01
C LEU A 9 -1.45 -11.72 6.91
N PHE A 10 -1.22 -11.57 8.20
CA PHE A 10 -1.50 -12.60 9.20
C PHE A 10 -2.04 -11.95 10.46
N GLY A 11 -3.18 -12.43 10.98
CA GLY A 11 -3.79 -11.88 12.20
C GLY A 11 -4.20 -10.41 12.09
N ILE A 12 -4.44 -9.90 10.88
CA ILE A 12 -4.81 -8.50 10.62
C ILE A 12 -6.29 -8.44 10.27
N ARG A 13 -7.12 -8.05 11.25
CA ARG A 13 -8.60 -8.09 11.15
C ARG A 13 -9.10 -9.43 10.59
N SER A 14 -9.71 -9.42 9.42
CA SER A 14 -10.25 -10.62 8.75
C SER A 14 -9.19 -11.46 8.05
N TYR A 15 -7.96 -10.95 7.87
CA TYR A 15 -6.91 -11.62 7.11
C TYR A 15 -6.04 -12.52 8.00
N GLY A 16 -5.88 -13.76 7.55
CA GLY A 16 -5.08 -14.78 8.20
C GLY A 16 -5.85 -15.48 9.32
N ASP A 17 -5.58 -16.78 9.45
CA ASP A 17 -6.14 -17.60 10.51
C ASP A 17 -5.04 -17.93 11.53
N GLN A 18 -5.29 -17.58 12.80
CA GLN A 18 -4.35 -17.87 13.88
C GLN A 18 -4.29 -19.36 14.20
N ASN A 19 -5.36 -20.12 13.91
CA ASN A 19 -5.38 -21.55 14.16
C ASN A 19 -4.48 -22.32 13.18
N ASP A 20 -4.38 -21.83 11.95
CA ASP A 20 -3.65 -22.51 10.86
C ASP A 20 -2.26 -21.89 10.59
N GLU A 21 -1.88 -20.83 11.30
CA GLU A 21 -0.65 -20.04 11.06
C GLU A 21 -0.47 -19.59 9.59
N LYS A 22 -1.58 -19.49 8.85
CA LYS A 22 -1.55 -19.21 7.40
C LYS A 22 -1.56 -17.71 7.13
N TYR A 23 -0.56 -17.27 6.37
CA TYR A 23 -0.56 -15.95 5.74
C TYR A 23 -1.55 -15.91 4.58
N GLU A 24 -2.36 -14.86 4.53
CA GLU A 24 -3.09 -14.51 3.32
C GLU A 24 -2.22 -13.63 2.43
N GLU A 25 -2.11 -14.02 1.16
CA GLU A 25 -1.15 -13.44 0.22
C GLU A 25 -1.86 -12.75 -0.94
N ILE A 26 -1.48 -11.49 -1.19
CA ILE A 26 -2.02 -10.66 -2.26
C ILE A 26 -0.90 -10.38 -3.25
N HIS A 27 -1.09 -10.82 -4.49
CA HIS A 27 -0.15 -10.60 -5.58
C HIS A 27 -0.50 -9.34 -6.36
N PHE A 28 0.47 -8.46 -6.56
CA PHE A 28 0.29 -7.24 -7.36
C PHE A 28 0.75 -7.48 -8.79
N PHE A 29 -0.16 -7.23 -9.73
CA PHE A 29 0.04 -7.32 -11.16
C PHE A 29 0.28 -5.95 -11.79
N LYS A 30 0.94 -5.97 -12.96
CA LYS A 30 1.25 -4.78 -13.74
C LYS A 30 0.44 -4.74 -15.02
N PRO A 31 0.17 -3.54 -15.57
CA PRO A 31 0.45 -2.23 -14.97
C PRO A 31 -0.54 -1.83 -13.85
N LEU A 32 -1.59 -2.64 -13.67
CA LEU A 32 -2.70 -2.38 -12.76
C LEU A 32 -3.08 -3.65 -12.00
N THR A 33 -3.33 -3.50 -10.70
CA THR A 33 -4.00 -4.51 -9.87
C THR A 33 -5.36 -3.98 -9.47
N LEU A 34 -6.43 -4.74 -9.73
CA LEU A 34 -7.79 -4.41 -9.34
C LEU A 34 -8.23 -5.32 -8.20
N ILE A 35 -8.58 -4.74 -7.05
CA ILE A 35 -9.06 -5.49 -5.89
C ILE A 35 -10.57 -5.30 -5.76
N LEU A 36 -11.31 -6.38 -5.98
CA LEU A 36 -12.78 -6.41 -6.00
C LEU A 36 -13.32 -7.23 -4.82
N GLY A 37 -14.56 -6.96 -4.43
CA GLY A 37 -15.27 -7.68 -3.38
C GLY A 37 -16.41 -6.85 -2.79
N CYS A 38 -17.30 -7.50 -2.04
CA CYS A 38 -18.41 -6.85 -1.35
C CYS A 38 -17.91 -5.91 -0.23
N ASN A 39 -18.78 -5.05 0.29
CA ASN A 39 -18.46 -4.29 1.50
C ASN A 39 -18.20 -5.24 2.66
N GLY A 40 -17.24 -4.89 3.54
CA GLY A 40 -16.82 -5.75 4.65
C GLY A 40 -15.80 -6.84 4.30
N THR A 41 -15.50 -7.10 3.01
CA THR A 41 -14.51 -8.14 2.62
C THR A 41 -13.04 -7.74 2.86
N GLY A 42 -12.78 -6.66 3.60
CA GLY A 42 -11.42 -6.27 3.97
C GLY A 42 -10.61 -5.53 2.90
N LYS A 43 -11.22 -5.02 1.80
CA LYS A 43 -10.50 -4.22 0.79
C LYS A 43 -9.74 -3.04 1.38
N SER A 44 -10.39 -2.29 2.29
CA SER A 44 -9.77 -1.15 2.97
C SER A 44 -8.60 -1.58 3.87
N THR A 45 -8.69 -2.76 4.49
CA THR A 45 -7.62 -3.32 5.33
C THR A 45 -6.34 -3.54 4.52
N ILE A 46 -6.42 -3.88 3.23
CA ILE A 46 -5.24 -4.02 2.35
C ILE A 46 -4.51 -2.68 2.22
N ILE A 47 -5.24 -1.59 1.98
CA ILE A 47 -4.67 -0.23 1.88
C ILE A 47 -4.04 0.17 3.20
N GLU A 48 -4.73 -0.08 4.30
CA GLU A 48 -4.25 0.27 5.63
C GLU A 48 -3.01 -0.54 6.01
N ALA A 49 -2.93 -1.81 5.64
CA ALA A 49 -1.73 -2.61 5.82
C ALA A 49 -0.55 -2.07 4.99
N LEU A 50 -0.79 -1.67 3.73
CA LEU A 50 0.21 -0.97 2.92
C LEU A 50 0.65 0.34 3.58
N LYS A 51 -0.27 1.10 4.17
CA LYS A 51 0.06 2.33 4.90
C LYS A 51 0.89 2.03 6.16
N VAL A 52 0.49 1.05 6.96
CA VAL A 52 1.19 0.66 8.19
C VAL A 52 2.60 0.17 7.90
N ILE A 53 2.81 -0.67 6.88
CA ILE A 53 4.15 -1.19 6.60
C ILE A 53 5.10 -0.14 6.02
N THR A 54 4.57 0.87 5.30
CA THR A 54 5.37 1.92 4.68
C THR A 54 5.60 3.12 5.59
N THR A 55 4.62 3.50 6.43
CA THR A 55 4.68 4.70 7.27
C THR A 55 4.72 4.43 8.77
N GLY A 56 4.34 3.21 9.19
CA GLY A 56 4.12 2.87 10.59
C GLY A 56 2.89 3.46 11.25
N GLN A 57 2.09 4.26 10.52
CA GLN A 57 0.87 4.84 11.05
C GLN A 57 -0.30 3.87 10.93
N PHE A 58 -0.95 3.62 12.06
CA PHE A 58 -2.17 2.81 12.12
C PHE A 58 -3.39 3.58 11.59
N PRO A 59 -4.45 2.87 11.15
CA PRO A 59 -5.69 3.50 10.73
C PRO A 59 -6.32 4.32 11.86
N PRO A 60 -7.06 5.41 11.52
CA PRO A 60 -7.79 6.19 12.50
C PRO A 60 -8.80 5.30 13.22
N ASN A 61 -9.08 5.60 14.49
CA ASN A 61 -9.97 4.81 15.37
C ASN A 61 -9.48 3.38 15.65
N SER A 62 -8.20 3.07 15.41
CA SER A 62 -7.63 1.75 15.72
C SER A 62 -7.27 1.53 17.20
N GLY A 63 -7.49 2.54 18.06
CA GLY A 63 -7.10 2.49 19.47
C GLY A 63 -5.61 2.23 19.68
N ASN A 64 -4.76 2.93 18.90
CA ASN A 64 -3.31 2.70 18.79
C ASN A 64 -2.95 1.29 18.29
N GLY A 65 -3.63 0.81 17.24
CA GLY A 65 -3.33 -0.48 16.61
C GLY A 65 -4.05 -1.70 17.22
N LYS A 66 -4.73 -1.56 18.37
CA LYS A 66 -5.45 -2.66 19.03
C LYS A 66 -6.49 -3.33 18.15
N SER A 67 -7.38 -2.56 17.52
CA SER A 67 -8.44 -3.11 16.65
C SER A 67 -7.95 -3.42 15.21
N PHE A 68 -6.67 -3.19 14.95
CA PHE A 68 -6.04 -3.59 13.70
C PHE A 68 -5.60 -5.06 13.74
N ILE A 69 -5.23 -5.56 14.92
CA ILE A 69 -4.93 -6.96 15.17
C ILE A 69 -6.22 -7.69 15.54
N LYS A 70 -6.32 -8.96 15.13
CA LYS A 70 -7.48 -9.81 15.45
C LYS A 70 -7.59 -9.97 16.97
N ASP A 71 -8.79 -9.84 17.51
CA ASP A 71 -9.00 -9.93 18.96
C ASP A 71 -8.77 -11.38 19.44
N PRO A 72 -7.87 -11.62 20.41
CA PRO A 72 -7.62 -12.96 20.95
C PRO A 72 -8.87 -13.60 21.57
N LYS A 73 -9.87 -12.80 21.98
CA LYS A 73 -11.16 -13.31 22.47
C LYS A 73 -11.86 -14.20 21.45
N LEU A 74 -11.69 -13.95 20.15
CA LEU A 74 -12.34 -14.72 19.08
C LEU A 74 -11.86 -16.18 19.01
N TYR A 75 -10.71 -16.47 19.59
CA TYR A 75 -10.06 -17.78 19.57
C TYR A 75 -9.90 -18.38 20.97
N ASN A 76 -10.50 -17.77 22.00
CA ASN A 76 -10.29 -18.13 23.41
C ASN A 76 -8.80 -18.18 23.82
N GLN A 77 -7.98 -17.30 23.23
CA GLN A 77 -6.56 -17.17 23.56
C GLN A 77 -6.31 -15.93 24.44
N ASN A 78 -5.15 -15.90 25.10
CA ASN A 78 -4.70 -14.74 25.90
C ASN A 78 -3.78 -13.80 25.12
N GLU A 79 -3.22 -14.26 24.00
CA GLU A 79 -2.45 -13.44 23.08
C GLU A 79 -2.90 -13.67 21.64
N SER A 80 -2.69 -12.66 20.82
CA SER A 80 -2.91 -12.68 19.39
C SER A 80 -1.69 -12.04 18.74
N GLN A 81 -1.19 -12.70 17.70
CA GLN A 81 -0.06 -12.20 16.91
C GLN A 81 -0.56 -11.68 15.57
N GLY A 82 0.04 -10.60 15.10
CA GLY A 82 -0.21 -10.05 13.78
C GLY A 82 1.08 -9.79 13.02
N SER A 83 1.05 -9.95 11.72
CA SER A 83 2.18 -9.64 10.84
C SER A 83 1.72 -9.04 9.52
N ILE A 84 2.49 -8.07 9.05
CA ILE A 84 2.42 -7.58 7.67
C ILE A 84 3.79 -7.81 7.03
N SER A 85 3.80 -8.36 5.83
CA SER A 85 4.99 -8.50 5.00
C SER A 85 4.76 -7.92 3.61
N LEU A 86 5.73 -7.16 3.09
CA LEU A 86 5.67 -6.56 1.77
C LEU A 86 6.93 -6.89 0.98
N ILE A 87 6.74 -7.50 -0.18
CA ILE A 87 7.80 -7.73 -1.15
C ILE A 87 7.62 -6.73 -2.29
N PHE A 88 8.68 -5.97 -2.58
CA PHE A 88 8.72 -5.07 -3.72
C PHE A 88 10.08 -5.13 -4.41
N LYS A 89 10.12 -4.75 -5.69
CA LYS A 89 11.37 -4.56 -6.42
C LYS A 89 11.77 -3.10 -6.34
N SER A 90 13.01 -2.82 -5.99
CA SER A 90 13.59 -1.48 -5.95
C SER A 90 13.97 -0.98 -7.36
N ILE A 91 14.28 0.32 -7.48
CA ILE A 91 14.83 0.92 -8.69
C ILE A 91 16.16 0.26 -9.10
N TYR A 92 16.95 -0.18 -8.12
CA TYR A 92 18.22 -0.90 -8.29
C TYR A 92 18.04 -2.39 -8.62
N LYS A 93 16.84 -2.79 -9.08
CA LYS A 93 16.47 -4.18 -9.41
C LYS A 93 16.59 -5.21 -8.28
N LYS A 94 17.00 -4.83 -7.06
CA LYS A 94 16.98 -5.69 -5.88
C LYS A 94 15.56 -5.96 -5.38
N GLN A 95 15.29 -7.17 -4.91
CA GLN A 95 14.04 -7.52 -4.26
C GLN A 95 14.18 -7.26 -2.76
N ILE A 96 13.25 -6.48 -2.20
CA ILE A 96 13.26 -6.12 -0.80
C ILE A 96 12.00 -6.72 -0.16
N LEU A 97 12.20 -7.45 0.92
CA LEU A 97 11.16 -7.90 1.84
C LEU A 97 11.18 -7.00 3.07
N VAL A 98 10.02 -6.49 3.43
CA VAL A 98 9.80 -5.73 4.64
C VAL A 98 8.82 -6.51 5.50
N ARG A 99 9.07 -6.60 6.80
CA ARG A 99 8.14 -7.24 7.73
C ARG A 99 7.96 -6.39 8.98
N ARG A 100 6.71 -6.35 9.47
CA ARG A 100 6.36 -5.82 10.79
C ARG A 100 5.61 -6.90 11.57
N LEU A 101 5.86 -6.95 12.86
CA LEU A 101 5.25 -7.90 13.78
C LEU A 101 4.56 -7.13 14.90
N PHE A 102 3.38 -7.62 15.28
CA PHE A 102 2.51 -7.03 16.28
C PHE A 102 2.08 -8.11 17.25
N LYS A 103 1.83 -7.70 18.50
CA LYS A 103 1.35 -8.57 19.55
C LYS A 103 0.27 -7.86 20.33
N LEU A 104 -0.86 -8.53 20.52
CA LEU A 104 -1.98 -8.07 21.32
C LEU A 104 -2.16 -9.05 22.45
N LYS A 105 -2.05 -8.60 23.70
CA LYS A 105 -2.27 -9.42 24.89
C LYS A 105 -3.56 -8.99 25.59
N ARG A 106 -4.26 -9.96 26.16
CA ARG A 106 -5.41 -9.75 27.02
C ARG A 106 -5.02 -10.10 28.45
N ASP A 107 -5.15 -9.13 29.34
CA ASP A 107 -4.93 -9.34 30.78
C ASP A 107 -6.17 -9.96 31.44
N ALA A 108 -6.03 -10.45 32.68
CA ALA A 108 -7.12 -11.02 33.46
C ALA A 108 -8.33 -10.06 33.63
N ASN A 109 -8.07 -8.74 33.62
CA ASN A 109 -9.10 -7.69 33.72
C ASN A 109 -9.73 -7.33 32.35
N GLU A 110 -9.59 -8.20 31.35
CA GLU A 110 -10.03 -8.01 29.96
C GLU A 110 -9.43 -6.82 29.20
N LYS A 111 -8.44 -6.14 29.78
CA LYS A 111 -7.76 -5.02 29.13
C LYS A 111 -6.83 -5.53 28.04
N LEU A 112 -6.91 -4.91 26.86
CA LEU A 112 -6.04 -5.21 25.73
C LEU A 112 -4.79 -4.32 25.75
N THR A 113 -3.61 -4.94 25.75
CA THR A 113 -2.31 -4.30 25.63
C THR A 113 -1.71 -4.62 24.26
N PHE A 114 -1.32 -3.58 23.52
CA PHE A 114 -0.77 -3.69 22.17
C PHE A 114 0.73 -3.39 22.21
N ASP A 115 1.50 -4.23 21.55
CA ASP A 115 2.93 -4.09 21.36
C ASP A 115 3.30 -4.31 19.88
N SER A 116 4.31 -3.58 19.42
CA SER A 116 4.80 -3.67 18.05
C SER A 116 6.31 -3.82 18.05
N LYS A 117 6.82 -4.86 17.38
CA LYS A 117 8.26 -5.02 17.20
C LYS A 117 8.78 -4.11 16.10
N ASP A 118 10.08 -3.83 16.17
CA ASP A 118 10.81 -3.09 15.13
C ASP A 118 10.64 -3.75 13.75
N GLN A 119 10.56 -2.90 12.73
CA GLN A 119 10.46 -3.31 11.33
C GLN A 119 11.75 -3.99 10.88
N THR A 120 11.62 -5.16 10.26
CA THR A 120 12.76 -5.87 9.67
C THR A 120 12.75 -5.71 8.17
N ILE A 121 13.95 -5.54 7.60
CA ILE A 121 14.16 -5.37 6.16
C ILE A 121 15.13 -6.46 5.72
N GLN A 122 14.79 -7.15 4.65
CA GLN A 122 15.64 -8.15 4.03
C GLN A 122 15.81 -7.80 2.56
N VAL A 123 17.06 -7.71 2.12
CA VAL A 123 17.41 -7.45 0.73
C VAL A 123 17.91 -8.76 0.14
N ARG A 124 17.24 -9.23 -0.91
CA ARG A 124 17.70 -10.38 -1.67
C ARG A 124 18.78 -9.95 -2.66
N ASP A 125 19.95 -10.54 -2.52
CA ASP A 125 21.07 -10.33 -3.45
C ASP A 125 20.94 -11.17 -4.72
N GLU A 126 21.81 -10.89 -5.69
CA GLU A 126 21.80 -11.55 -7.01
C GLU A 126 22.03 -13.07 -6.92
N ASN A 127 22.72 -13.52 -5.87
CA ASN A 127 22.97 -14.93 -5.57
C ASN A 127 21.80 -15.61 -4.83
N GLY A 128 20.67 -14.92 -4.65
CA GLY A 128 19.49 -15.45 -3.95
C GLY A 128 19.60 -15.47 -2.41
N LYS A 129 20.72 -15.00 -1.85
CA LYS A 129 20.93 -14.87 -0.41
C LYS A 129 20.19 -13.65 0.14
N ASP A 130 19.45 -13.83 1.23
CA ASP A 130 18.71 -12.76 1.90
C ASP A 130 19.61 -12.12 2.98
N ILE A 131 19.93 -10.83 2.82
CA ILE A 131 20.69 -10.05 3.80
C ILE A 131 19.71 -9.26 4.65
N GLN A 132 19.69 -9.52 5.95
CA GLN A 132 18.84 -8.79 6.89
C GLN A 132 19.51 -7.49 7.34
N ILE A 133 18.80 -6.39 7.17
CA ILE A 133 19.20 -5.06 7.61
C ILE A 133 18.16 -4.60 8.64
N SER A 134 18.59 -4.36 9.87
CA SER A 134 17.74 -3.79 10.91
C SER A 134 17.86 -2.27 10.86
N HIS A 135 16.93 -1.60 10.17
CA HIS A 135 16.80 -0.15 10.21
C HIS A 135 15.38 0.24 10.57
N LYS A 136 15.25 1.20 11.51
CA LYS A 136 13.99 1.67 12.08
C LYS A 136 13.07 2.40 11.08
N VAL A 137 13.55 2.79 9.90
CA VAL A 137 12.74 3.54 8.92
C VAL A 137 13.15 3.20 7.47
N ILE A 138 12.18 2.83 6.63
CA ILE A 138 12.30 2.91 5.17
C ILE A 138 11.68 4.23 4.74
N TYR A 139 12.50 5.21 4.37
CA TYR A 139 12.02 6.34 3.59
C TYR A 139 11.87 5.87 2.14
N PHE A 140 10.64 5.64 1.69
CA PHE A 140 10.36 5.59 0.26
C PHE A 140 10.59 6.99 -0.30
N TYR A 141 11.74 7.23 -0.93
CA TYR A 141 11.94 8.42 -1.74
C TYR A 141 10.89 8.43 -2.85
N TYR A 142 9.91 9.32 -2.72
CA TYR A 142 8.85 9.53 -3.69
C TYR A 142 9.44 10.21 -4.92
N GLN A 143 9.92 9.43 -5.90
CA GLN A 143 10.35 9.99 -7.17
C GLN A 143 9.12 10.12 -8.08
N LYS A 144 8.73 11.37 -8.36
CA LYS A 144 7.51 11.85 -9.05
C LYS A 144 7.27 11.28 -10.48
N ASN A 145 8.09 10.33 -10.94
CA ASN A 145 8.07 9.81 -12.29
C ASN A 145 7.80 8.30 -12.31
N ARG A 146 6.52 7.95 -12.45
CA ARG A 146 5.92 6.74 -13.07
C ARG A 146 4.90 6.03 -12.17
N ASN A 147 3.69 5.99 -12.71
CA ASN A 147 2.46 5.70 -11.99
C ASN A 147 2.27 4.19 -11.78
N ILE A 148 2.40 3.73 -10.53
CA ILE A 148 1.73 2.51 -10.09
C ILE A 148 0.35 2.96 -9.59
N TYR A 149 -0.67 2.73 -10.38
CA TYR A 149 -2.04 3.00 -9.96
C TYR A 149 -2.60 1.75 -9.28
N VAL A 150 -2.77 1.80 -7.95
CA VAL A 150 -3.58 0.80 -7.24
C VAL A 150 -4.98 1.41 -7.08
N PHE A 151 -5.92 1.00 -7.93
CA PHE A 151 -7.29 1.49 -7.88
C PHE A 151 -8.15 0.57 -7.01
N PHE A 152 -8.85 1.18 -6.05
CA PHE A 152 -9.85 0.50 -5.23
C PHE A 152 -11.22 1.08 -5.54
N SER A 153 -12.16 0.23 -5.98
CA SER A 153 -13.56 0.63 -6.02
C SER A 153 -14.12 0.57 -4.60
N VAL A 154 -14.30 1.73 -3.98
CA VAL A 154 -15.15 1.87 -2.79
C VAL A 154 -16.58 2.03 -3.30
N GLN A 155 -17.44 1.05 -3.04
CA GLN A 155 -18.87 1.18 -3.32
C GLN A 155 -19.47 2.19 -2.34
N LYS A 156 -19.71 3.43 -2.79
CA LYS A 156 -20.60 4.36 -2.09
C LYS A 156 -22.02 3.80 -2.15
N GLN A 157 -22.62 3.63 -0.97
CA GLN A 157 -24.01 3.27 -0.70
C GLN A 157 -24.93 3.15 -1.92
N LYS A 158 -25.05 1.92 -2.42
CA LYS A 158 -26.25 1.28 -2.97
C LYS A 158 -25.90 -0.19 -3.10
N ASN A 159 -26.73 -1.08 -2.55
CA ASN A 159 -26.54 -2.53 -2.54
C ASN A 159 -26.63 -3.12 -3.96
N LYS A 160 -25.66 -2.82 -4.82
CA LYS A 160 -25.48 -3.42 -6.14
C LYS A 160 -23.99 -3.57 -6.43
N CYS A 161 -23.56 -4.80 -6.67
CA CYS A 161 -22.25 -5.05 -7.26
C CYS A 161 -22.17 -4.32 -8.60
N LEU A 162 -21.17 -3.45 -8.77
CA LEU A 162 -20.91 -2.76 -10.04
C LEU A 162 -20.75 -3.82 -11.14
N ASN A 163 -21.56 -3.71 -12.20
CA ASN A 163 -21.47 -4.58 -13.36
C ASN A 163 -20.17 -4.27 -14.13
N TYR A 164 -19.56 -5.29 -14.75
CA TYR A 164 -18.30 -5.20 -15.50
C TYR A 164 -18.30 -4.05 -16.52
N GLN A 165 -19.44 -3.78 -17.16
CA GLN A 165 -19.61 -2.69 -18.12
C GLN A 165 -19.51 -1.28 -17.50
N GLU A 166 -20.02 -1.08 -16.28
CA GLU A 166 -19.89 0.21 -15.57
C GLU A 166 -18.45 0.43 -15.08
N LEU A 167 -17.78 -0.65 -14.72
CA LEU A 167 -16.36 -0.68 -14.34
C LEU A 167 -15.46 -0.28 -15.52
N VAL A 168 -15.73 -0.81 -16.73
CA VAL A 168 -15.03 -0.42 -17.96
C VAL A 168 -15.29 1.05 -18.30
N LYS A 169 -16.53 1.55 -18.14
CA LYS A 169 -16.84 2.97 -18.31
C LYS A 169 -16.08 3.87 -17.32
N GLN A 170 -16.01 3.50 -16.04
CA GLN A 170 -15.21 4.24 -15.06
C GLN A 170 -13.72 4.20 -15.41
N TYR A 171 -13.19 3.04 -15.81
CA TYR A 171 -11.80 2.88 -16.23
C TYR A 171 -11.44 3.78 -17.43
N LEU A 172 -12.27 3.77 -18.48
CA LEU A 172 -12.10 4.63 -19.65
C LEU A 172 -12.15 6.11 -19.27
N LYS A 173 -13.14 6.51 -18.46
CA LYS A 173 -13.28 7.90 -17.99
C LYS A 173 -12.04 8.37 -17.20
N MET A 174 -11.42 7.47 -16.43
CA MET A 174 -10.18 7.74 -15.69
C MET A 174 -8.94 7.79 -16.58
N GLN A 175 -8.83 6.96 -17.62
CA GLN A 175 -7.75 7.06 -18.61
C GLN A 175 -7.81 8.41 -19.34
N PHE A 176 -9.00 8.87 -19.74
CA PHE A 176 -9.16 10.18 -20.35
C PHE A 176 -8.76 11.34 -19.42
N PHE A 177 -9.03 11.21 -18.11
CA PHE A 177 -8.60 12.21 -17.13
C PHE A 177 -7.07 12.26 -16.98
N ALA A 178 -6.42 11.10 -16.91
CA ALA A 178 -4.96 11.01 -16.86
C ALA A 178 -4.30 11.59 -18.13
N ILE A 179 -4.86 11.30 -19.30
CA ILE A 179 -4.39 11.85 -20.60
C ILE A 179 -4.56 13.37 -20.63
N LYS A 180 -5.69 13.91 -20.18
CA LYS A 180 -5.91 15.37 -20.05
C LYS A 180 -4.86 16.01 -19.15
N MET A 181 -4.58 15.43 -17.98
CA MET A 181 -3.58 15.96 -17.05
C MET A 181 -2.17 16.00 -17.64
N ILE A 182 -1.81 14.98 -18.42
CA ILE A 182 -0.51 14.92 -19.13
C ILE A 182 -0.44 16.01 -20.22
N LEU A 183 -1.50 16.15 -21.01
CA LEU A 183 -1.61 17.20 -22.05
C LEU A 183 -1.53 18.61 -21.45
N TYR A 184 -2.23 18.88 -20.34
CA TYR A 184 -2.14 20.17 -19.64
C TYR A 184 -0.72 20.45 -19.13
N GLY A 185 -0.04 19.44 -18.56
CA GLY A 185 1.35 19.56 -18.13
C GLY A 185 2.29 19.90 -19.29
N LEU A 186 2.17 19.21 -20.43
CA LEU A 186 2.93 19.50 -21.65
C LEU A 186 2.67 20.91 -22.18
N LEU A 187 1.40 21.35 -22.18
CA LEU A 187 1.04 22.70 -22.62
C LEU A 187 1.66 23.79 -21.76
N VAL A 188 1.67 23.61 -20.44
CA VAL A 188 2.30 24.54 -19.49
C VAL A 188 3.82 24.59 -19.68
N ILE A 189 4.47 23.45 -19.94
CA ILE A 189 5.91 23.40 -20.22
C ILE A 189 6.23 24.15 -21.52
N ILE A 190 5.44 23.94 -22.58
CA ILE A 190 5.62 24.64 -23.86
C ILE A 190 5.43 26.15 -23.69
N LEU A 191 4.41 26.57 -22.95
CA LEU A 191 4.17 27.99 -22.64
C LEU A 191 5.32 28.61 -21.85
N HIS A 192 5.83 27.90 -20.84
CA HIS A 192 6.95 28.36 -20.03
C HIS A 192 8.25 28.46 -20.85
N GLN A 193 8.50 27.51 -21.76
CA GLN A 193 9.64 27.56 -22.67
C GLN A 193 9.51 28.73 -23.66
N ARG A 194 8.31 29.01 -24.16
CA ARG A 194 8.04 30.17 -25.02
C ARG A 194 8.25 31.51 -24.31
N ILE A 195 7.79 31.62 -23.06
CA ILE A 195 7.99 32.83 -22.24
C ILE A 195 9.48 33.03 -21.94
N PHE A 196 10.19 31.94 -21.63
CA PHE A 196 11.64 31.98 -21.42
C PHE A 196 12.39 32.41 -22.69
N LEU A 197 12.00 31.89 -23.86
CA LEU A 197 12.59 32.29 -25.15
C LEU A 197 12.32 33.76 -25.47
N MET A 198 11.08 34.24 -25.25
CA MET A 198 10.70 35.64 -25.45
C MET A 198 11.51 36.56 -24.53
N ASN A 199 11.63 36.23 -23.25
CA ASN A 199 12.43 37.01 -22.31
C ASN A 199 13.94 37.00 -22.67
N PHE A 200 14.45 35.88 -23.18
CA PHE A 200 15.82 35.76 -23.66
C PHE A 200 16.08 36.59 -24.92
N LEU A 201 15.12 36.66 -25.85
CA LEU A 201 15.23 37.52 -27.04
C LEU A 201 15.19 39.01 -26.67
N ILE A 202 14.28 39.40 -25.76
CA ILE A 202 14.17 40.78 -25.27
C ILE A 202 15.46 41.24 -24.56
N GLN A 203 16.12 40.36 -23.79
CA GLN A 203 17.38 40.71 -23.11
C GLN A 203 18.58 40.85 -24.06
N ASN A 204 18.52 40.26 -25.26
CA ASN A 204 19.63 40.25 -26.21
C ASN A 204 19.46 41.19 -27.41
N ASN A 205 18.40 42.03 -27.43
CA ASN A 205 18.11 42.99 -28.52
C ASN A 205 18.18 42.37 -29.94
N LEU A 206 17.56 41.21 -30.12
CA LEU A 206 17.26 40.60 -31.42
C LEU A 206 15.77 40.76 -31.77
#